data_AF-A0A9W9LUZ1-F1
#
_entry.id   AF-A0A9W9LUZ1-F1
#
_cell.length_a   1.000
_cell.length_b   1.000
_cell.length_c   1.000
_cell.angle_alpha   90.00
_cell.angle_beta   90.00
_cell.angle_gamma   90.00
#
_symmetry.space_group_name_H-M   'P 1'
#
loop_
_entity.id
_entity.type
_entity.pdbx_description
1 polymer ?
#
loop_
_entity_poly.entity_id
_entity_poly.type
_entity_poly.pdbx_seq_one_letter_code
_entity_poly.pdbx_strand_id
1 'polypeptide(L)'
;MGDRDLIIGQIRGLVDNFLKGYDSSTSIPPIRIVGDTPNSILDGPVFLESIKPIIEEVENAVAACRPDAKTRWIAANKFEGRHSFFVLDVNNVEYEYEFAHTCRTRVPVYVLRLSKAPKIFRQERQDQNLADKLAQMHDLHGKKPLPLFDDHTKPLIYDSPRHLRT
;
A
#
# COMPACT_ATOMS: atom_id res chain seq x y z
N MET A 1 6.01 23.72 11.84
CA MET A 1 5.91 22.57 10.91
C MET A 1 6.03 21.31 11.75
N GLY A 2 4.99 20.48 11.78
CA GLY A 2 4.98 19.28 12.63
C GLY A 2 5.86 18.17 12.06
N ASP A 3 6.22 17.18 12.89
CA ASP A 3 6.97 15.99 12.44
C ASP A 3 6.22 15.27 11.29
N ARG A 4 4.87 15.31 11.27
CA ARG A 4 4.04 14.78 10.17
C ARG A 4 4.31 15.50 8.85
N ASP A 5 4.16 16.83 8.80
CA ASP A 5 4.37 17.62 7.58
C ASP A 5 5.78 17.44 7.02
N LEU A 6 6.77 17.37 7.91
CA LEU A 6 8.17 17.15 7.53
C LEU A 6 8.38 15.79 6.86
N ILE A 7 7.75 14.73 7.37
CA ILE A 7 7.87 13.39 6.80
C ILE A 7 7.11 13.30 5.47
N ILE A 8 5.89 13.83 5.41
CA ILE A 8 5.07 13.84 4.20
C ILE A 8 5.76 14.63 3.09
N GLY A 9 6.30 15.82 3.39
CA GLY A 9 6.99 16.67 2.42
C GLY A 9 8.24 16.03 1.78
N GLN A 10 8.76 14.93 2.33
CA GLN A 10 9.90 14.20 1.77
C GLN A 10 9.49 13.06 0.83
N ILE A 11 8.22 12.64 0.83
CA ILE A 11 7.71 11.51 0.05
C ILE A 11 7.96 11.74 -1.44
N ARG A 12 7.59 12.93 -1.95
CA ARG A 12 7.71 13.26 -3.37
C ARG A 12 9.11 13.05 -3.90
N GLY A 13 10.11 13.70 -3.29
CA GLY A 13 11.50 13.59 -3.72
C GLY A 13 12.03 12.16 -3.65
N LEU A 14 11.61 11.39 -2.64
CA LEU A 14 12.03 10.00 -2.48
C LEU A 14 11.43 9.08 -3.55
N VAL A 15 10.12 9.19 -3.81
CA VAL A 15 9.42 8.43 -4.84
C VAL A 15 9.94 8.81 -6.23
N ASP A 16 10.11 10.10 -6.51
CA ASP A 16 10.67 10.59 -7.77
C ASP A 16 12.06 10.00 -8.05
N ASN A 17 12.96 10.05 -7.07
CA ASN A 17 14.31 9.50 -7.21
C ASN A 17 14.29 7.98 -7.44
N PHE A 18 13.39 7.27 -6.76
CA PHE A 18 13.20 5.84 -6.97
C PHE A 18 12.69 5.52 -8.38
N LEU A 19 11.65 6.21 -8.84
CA LEU A 19 11.04 5.95 -10.15
C LEU A 19 11.92 6.39 -11.33
N LYS A 20 12.82 7.36 -11.13
CA LYS A 20 13.88 7.72 -12.08
C LYS A 20 14.92 6.61 -12.26
N GLY A 21 14.99 5.64 -11.36
CA GLY A 21 15.82 4.45 -11.52
C GLY A 21 15.34 3.51 -12.63
N TYR A 22 14.07 3.62 -13.05
CA TYR A 22 13.54 2.92 -14.21
C TYR A 22 13.82 3.69 -15.50
N ASP A 23 13.96 2.98 -16.62
CA ASP A 23 14.11 3.60 -17.94
C ASP A 23 12.90 4.52 -18.24
N SER A 24 13.17 5.78 -18.61
CA SER A 24 12.15 6.76 -18.96
C SER A 24 11.41 6.44 -20.26
N SER A 25 12.01 5.64 -21.13
CA SER A 25 11.43 5.25 -22.42
C SER A 25 10.42 4.10 -22.33
N THR A 26 10.31 3.46 -21.16
CA THR A 26 9.44 2.30 -20.95
C THR A 26 8.44 2.56 -19.83
N SER A 27 7.30 1.86 -19.91
CA SER A 27 6.39 1.80 -18.77
C SER A 27 7.07 1.09 -17.61
N ILE A 28 6.88 1.60 -16.40
CA ILE A 28 7.33 0.89 -15.19
C ILE A 28 6.59 -0.45 -15.14
N PRO A 29 7.29 -1.57 -14.86
CA PRO A 29 6.64 -2.84 -14.63
C PRO A 29 5.67 -2.76 -13.43
N PRO A 30 4.73 -3.70 -13.27
CA PRO A 30 3.93 -3.77 -12.06
C PRO A 30 4.83 -3.84 -10.82
N ILE A 31 4.61 -2.94 -9.87
CA ILE A 31 5.27 -2.95 -8.56
C ILE A 31 4.26 -2.73 -7.44
N ARG A 32 4.64 -3.10 -6.23
CA ARG A 32 3.84 -2.91 -5.03
C ARG A 32 4.62 -2.12 -4.00
N ILE A 33 4.09 -0.98 -3.59
CA ILE A 33 4.66 -0.15 -2.54
C ILE A 33 3.95 -0.48 -1.23
N VAL A 34 4.72 -0.91 -0.23
CA VAL A 34 4.26 -1.07 1.15
C VAL A 34 4.71 0.14 1.95
N GLY A 35 3.77 0.97 2.38
CA GLY A 35 4.07 2.05 3.31
C GLY A 35 4.24 1.49 4.71
N ASP A 36 5.42 1.68 5.30
CA ASP A 36 5.73 1.41 6.71
C ASP A 36 5.66 2.76 7.46
N THR A 37 4.52 3.01 8.10
CA THR A 37 4.11 4.34 8.58
C THR A 37 4.12 4.41 10.10
N PRO A 38 4.89 5.32 10.73
CA PRO A 38 4.86 5.51 12.17
C PRO A 38 3.46 5.93 12.64
N ASN A 39 2.95 5.26 13.67
CA ASN A 39 1.67 5.61 14.29
C ASN A 39 1.69 7.03 14.89
N SER A 40 2.87 7.55 15.24
CA SER A 40 3.04 8.92 15.77
C SER A 40 2.70 10.03 14.77
N ILE A 41 2.67 9.73 13.48
CA ILE A 41 2.25 10.69 12.45
C ILE A 41 0.84 10.42 11.94
N LEU A 42 0.12 9.43 12.48
CA LEU A 42 -1.28 9.17 12.15
C LEU A 42 -2.15 9.92 13.16
N ASP A 43 -2.74 11.02 12.71
CA ASP A 43 -3.48 12.00 13.51
C ASP A 43 -4.96 11.98 13.13
N GLY A 44 -5.70 11.00 13.63
CA GLY A 44 -7.14 11.00 13.42
C GLY A 44 -7.88 10.00 14.29
N PRO A 45 -9.13 10.29 14.67
CA PRO A 45 -10.00 9.30 15.30
C PRO A 45 -10.30 8.14 14.34
N VAL A 46 -10.23 8.39 13.04
CA VAL A 46 -10.44 7.41 11.97
C VAL A 46 -9.11 7.14 11.26
N PHE A 47 -8.60 5.92 11.42
CA PHE A 47 -7.30 5.52 10.90
C PHE A 47 -7.17 5.71 9.37
N LEU A 48 -8.17 5.28 8.60
CA LEU A 48 -8.15 5.38 7.14
C LEU A 48 -8.10 6.84 6.67
N GLU A 49 -8.76 7.75 7.38
CA GLU A 49 -8.70 9.19 7.10
C GLU A 49 -7.31 9.75 7.42
N SER A 50 -6.67 9.29 8.51
CA SER A 50 -5.34 9.77 8.92
C SER A 50 -4.21 9.36 7.97
N ILE A 51 -4.31 8.19 7.33
CA ILE A 51 -3.30 7.64 6.43
C ILE A 51 -3.51 8.07 4.96
N LYS A 52 -4.73 8.44 4.58
CA LYS A 52 -5.08 8.85 3.21
C LYS A 52 -4.19 9.95 2.64
N PRO A 53 -3.87 11.05 3.36
CA PRO A 53 -3.00 12.10 2.82
C PRO A 53 -1.58 11.61 2.47
N ILE A 54 -1.07 10.62 3.20
CA ILE A 54 0.24 10.01 2.93
C ILE A 54 0.18 9.23 1.62
N ILE A 55 -0.91 8.48 1.40
CA ILE A 55 -1.10 7.68 0.18
C ILE A 55 -1.30 8.60 -1.01
N GLU A 56 -2.13 9.63 -0.89
CA GLU A 56 -2.35 10.64 -1.93
C GLU A 56 -1.03 11.31 -2.33
N GLU A 57 -0.13 11.60 -1.38
CA GLU A 57 1.20 12.15 -1.71
C GLU A 57 2.07 11.16 -2.49
N VAL A 58 2.00 9.86 -2.18
CA VAL A 58 2.69 8.82 -2.98
C VAL A 58 2.09 8.73 -4.38
N GLU A 59 0.77 8.73 -4.51
CA GLU A 59 0.08 8.70 -5.80
C GLU A 59 0.39 9.93 -6.66
N ASN A 60 0.37 11.12 -6.05
CA ASN A 60 0.75 12.38 -6.69
C ASN A 60 2.21 12.37 -7.17
N ALA A 61 3.12 11.82 -6.37
CA ALA A 61 4.52 11.67 -6.76
C ALA A 61 4.69 10.70 -7.93
N VAL A 62 4.00 9.54 -7.89
CA VAL A 62 3.97 8.58 -9.01
C VAL A 62 3.46 9.26 -10.29
N ALA A 63 2.31 9.94 -10.23
CA ALA A 63 1.71 10.60 -11.38
C ALA A 63 2.58 11.76 -11.91
N ALA A 64 3.24 12.52 -11.04
CA ALA A 64 4.14 13.60 -11.44
C ALA A 64 5.39 13.08 -12.17
N CYS A 65 5.96 11.95 -11.72
CA CYS A 65 7.14 11.37 -12.36
C CYS A 65 6.76 10.54 -13.61
N ARG A 66 5.60 9.89 -13.59
CA ARG A 66 5.17 8.87 -14.56
C ARG A 66 3.67 9.02 -14.83
N PRO A 67 3.27 9.98 -15.68
CA PRO A 67 1.86 10.35 -15.87
C PRO A 67 0.93 9.22 -16.34
N ASP A 68 1.47 8.23 -17.06
CA ASP A 68 0.71 7.07 -17.55
C ASP A 68 0.60 5.95 -16.51
N ALA A 69 1.30 6.06 -15.38
CA ALA A 69 1.27 5.04 -14.34
C ALA A 69 -0.08 5.06 -13.61
N LYS A 70 -0.66 3.88 -13.40
CA LYS A 70 -1.90 3.71 -12.67
C LYS A 70 -1.62 3.22 -11.27
N THR A 71 -2.17 3.90 -10.26
CA THR A 71 -2.08 3.47 -8.85
C THR A 71 -3.39 2.84 -8.37
N ARG A 72 -3.31 1.96 -7.37
CA ARG A 72 -4.48 1.43 -6.68
C ARG A 72 -4.17 1.15 -5.21
N TRP A 73 -4.87 1.81 -4.31
CA TRP A 73 -4.79 1.53 -2.88
C TRP A 73 -5.52 0.21 -2.55
N ILE A 74 -4.75 -0.84 -2.28
CA ILE A 74 -5.27 -2.20 -2.10
C ILE A 74 -5.71 -2.44 -0.66
N ALA A 75 -4.86 -2.10 0.31
CA ALA A 75 -5.11 -2.45 1.69
C ALA A 75 -4.48 -1.47 2.67
N ALA A 76 -4.99 -1.44 3.90
CA ALA A 76 -4.35 -0.84 5.04
C ALA A 76 -4.53 -1.71 6.28
N ASN A 77 -3.48 -1.84 7.08
CA ASN A 77 -3.50 -2.62 8.31
C ASN A 77 -3.03 -1.73 9.45
N LYS A 78 -3.91 -1.53 10.43
CA LYS A 78 -3.60 -0.83 11.67
C LYS A 78 -3.07 -1.83 12.68
N PHE A 79 -1.97 -1.50 13.35
CA PHE A 79 -1.40 -2.32 14.42
C PHE A 79 -1.26 -1.52 15.71
N GLU A 80 -1.35 -2.22 16.83
CA GLU A 80 -0.90 -1.69 18.11
C GLU A 80 0.63 -1.58 18.08
N GLY A 81 1.16 -0.51 18.69
CA GLY A 81 2.59 -0.24 18.74
C GLY A 81 3.02 0.90 17.84
N ARG A 82 4.17 0.75 17.18
CA ARG A 82 4.90 1.87 16.56
C ARG A 82 4.53 2.15 15.11
N HIS A 83 4.10 1.15 14.34
CA HIS A 83 3.91 1.29 12.89
C HIS A 83 2.63 0.61 12.42
N SER A 84 2.01 1.21 11.41
CA SER A 84 0.91 0.66 10.63
C SER A 84 1.27 0.69 9.14
N PHE A 85 0.52 -0.03 8.32
CA PHE A 85 0.92 -0.30 6.95
C PHE A 85 -0.18 0.00 5.94
N PHE A 86 0.21 0.43 4.75
CA PHE A 86 -0.67 0.45 3.57
C PHE A 86 -0.01 -0.27 2.39
N VAL A 87 -0.82 -0.71 1.44
CA VAL A 87 -0.38 -1.35 0.20
C VAL A 87 -0.93 -0.57 -0.98
N LEU A 88 -0.03 -0.06 -1.82
CA LEU A 88 -0.34 0.66 -3.06
C LEU A 88 0.28 -0.11 -4.23
N ASP A 89 -0.56 -0.57 -5.16
CA ASP A 89 -0.08 -1.14 -6.41
C ASP A 89 0.16 -0.03 -7.43
N VAL A 90 1.24 -0.15 -8.21
CA VAL A 90 1.56 0.71 -9.36
C VAL A 90 1.65 -0.17 -10.60
N ASN A 91 0.92 0.18 -11.64
CA ASN A 91 0.85 -0.55 -12.92
C ASN A 91 0.45 -2.02 -12.82
N ASN A 92 -0.14 -2.46 -11.72
CA ASN A 92 -0.81 -3.76 -11.63
C ASN A 92 -2.19 -3.71 -12.34
N VAL A 93 -2.14 -3.55 -13.66
CA VAL A 93 -3.32 -3.35 -14.51
C VAL A 93 -4.13 -4.62 -14.71
N GLU A 94 -3.49 -5.79 -14.57
CA GLU A 94 -4.10 -7.12 -14.62
C GLU A 94 -4.79 -7.51 -13.29
N TYR A 95 -4.83 -6.59 -12.32
CA TYR A 95 -5.56 -6.82 -11.09
C TYR A 95 -7.07 -6.93 -11.37
N GLU A 96 -7.61 -8.13 -11.17
CA GLU A 96 -9.04 -8.43 -11.28
C GLU A 96 -9.64 -8.69 -9.90
N TYR A 97 -10.41 -7.72 -9.39
CA TYR A 97 -10.99 -7.78 -8.03
C TYR A 97 -11.84 -9.04 -7.78
N GLU A 98 -12.57 -9.52 -8.79
CA GLU A 98 -13.43 -10.71 -8.68
C GLU A 98 -12.62 -11.98 -8.38
N PHE A 99 -11.40 -12.09 -8.91
CA PHE A 99 -10.50 -13.23 -8.71
C PHE A 99 -9.35 -12.94 -7.73
N ALA A 100 -9.30 -11.74 -7.15
CA ALA A 100 -8.19 -11.33 -6.27
C ALA A 100 -7.98 -12.24 -5.05
N HIS A 101 -9.01 -12.96 -4.61
CA HIS A 101 -8.94 -13.95 -3.52
C HIS A 101 -8.17 -15.25 -3.86
N THR A 102 -7.98 -15.57 -5.14
CA THR A 102 -7.18 -16.72 -5.60
C THR A 102 -5.87 -16.29 -6.25
N CYS A 103 -5.73 -15.00 -6.58
CA CYS A 103 -4.55 -14.42 -7.23
C CYS A 103 -3.35 -14.40 -6.29
N ARG A 104 -2.31 -15.17 -6.62
CA ARG A 104 -1.04 -15.24 -5.88
C ARG A 104 0.15 -14.78 -6.72
N THR A 105 -0.12 -13.99 -7.76
CA THR A 105 0.90 -13.47 -8.68
C THR A 105 1.91 -12.63 -7.90
N ARG A 106 3.20 -12.95 -8.09
CA ARG A 106 4.31 -12.21 -7.49
C ARG A 106 4.44 -10.85 -8.17
N VAL A 107 4.27 -9.79 -7.37
CA VAL A 107 4.54 -8.42 -7.79
C VAL A 107 5.74 -7.92 -6.98
N PRO A 108 6.80 -7.38 -7.61
CA PRO A 108 7.95 -6.84 -6.90
C PRO A 108 7.56 -5.85 -5.80
N VAL A 109 7.86 -6.18 -4.55
CA VAL A 109 7.54 -5.36 -3.38
C VAL A 109 8.70 -4.40 -3.04
N TYR A 110 8.35 -3.14 -2.84
CA TYR A 110 9.22 -2.09 -2.30
C TYR A 110 8.61 -1.52 -1.03
N VAL A 111 9.41 -1.40 0.03
CA VAL A 111 8.95 -0.83 1.30
C VAL A 111 9.32 0.64 1.34
N LEU A 112 8.31 1.51 1.39
CA LEU A 112 8.45 2.92 1.70
C LEU A 112 8.39 3.08 3.22
N ARG A 113 9.54 3.12 3.87
CA ARG A 113 9.64 3.34 5.32
C ARG A 113 9.64 4.83 5.61
N LEU A 114 8.57 5.30 6.24
CA LEU A 114 8.43 6.67 6.68
C LEU A 114 9.11 6.84 8.05
N SER A 115 9.92 7.87 8.16
CA SER A 115 10.61 8.29 9.38
C SER A 115 11.18 9.69 9.15
N LYS A 116 11.93 10.24 10.11
CA LYS A 116 12.65 11.52 9.92
C LYS A 116 13.65 11.48 8.74
N ALA A 117 14.11 10.28 8.36
CA ALA A 117 14.91 10.02 7.16
C ALA A 117 14.24 8.86 6.38
N PRO A 118 13.21 9.14 5.57
CA PRO A 118 12.44 8.13 4.88
C PRO A 118 13.30 7.45 3.82
N LYS A 119 12.99 6.19 3.53
CA LYS A 119 13.70 5.40 2.53
C LYS A 119 12.76 4.44 1.81
N ILE A 120 13.11 4.14 0.57
CA ILE A 120 12.44 3.13 -0.24
C ILE A 120 13.46 2.06 -0.65
N PHE A 121 13.12 0.79 -0.47
CA PHE A 121 14.03 -0.32 -0.76
C PHE A 121 13.27 -1.58 -1.16
N ARG A 122 13.92 -2.40 -1.99
CA ARG A 122 13.40 -3.68 -2.47
C ARG A 122 13.30 -4.70 -1.33
N GLN A 123 12.21 -5.46 -1.29
CA GLN A 123 12.05 -6.57 -0.35
C GLN A 123 11.51 -7.83 -1.04
N GLU A 124 12.41 -8.60 -1.65
CA GLU A 124 12.06 -9.77 -2.50
C GLU A 124 11.29 -10.85 -1.76
N ARG A 125 11.62 -11.08 -0.48
CA ARG A 125 10.91 -12.05 0.36
C ARG A 125 9.42 -11.74 0.52
N GLN A 126 9.00 -10.50 0.27
CA GLN A 126 7.61 -10.09 0.41
C GLN A 126 6.79 -10.27 -0.88
N ASP A 127 7.41 -10.56 -2.03
CA ASP A 127 6.68 -10.71 -3.30
C ASP A 127 5.60 -11.79 -3.21
N GLN A 128 5.98 -12.97 -2.71
CA GLN A 128 5.04 -14.07 -2.52
C GLN A 128 4.22 -13.88 -1.24
N ASN A 129 4.88 -13.56 -0.12
CA ASN A 129 4.20 -13.47 1.18
C ASN A 129 3.06 -12.44 1.16
N LEU A 130 3.27 -11.29 0.51
CA LEU A 130 2.24 -10.25 0.42
C LEU A 130 1.16 -10.62 -0.59
N ALA A 131 1.50 -11.30 -1.70
CA ALA A 131 0.50 -11.81 -2.63
C ALA A 131 -0.44 -12.81 -1.93
N ASP A 132 0.10 -13.76 -1.17
CA ASP A 132 -0.68 -14.74 -0.42
C ASP A 132 -1.55 -14.07 0.64
N LYS A 133 -1.00 -13.08 1.36
CA LYS A 133 -1.74 -12.32 2.37
C LYS A 133 -2.88 -11.51 1.76
N LEU A 134 -2.66 -10.83 0.64
CA LEU A 134 -3.72 -10.07 -0.04
C LEU A 134 -4.81 -10.98 -0.59
N ALA A 135 -4.45 -12.15 -1.13
CA ALA A 135 -5.42 -13.15 -1.56
C ALA A 135 -6.30 -13.61 -0.38
N GLN A 136 -5.67 -13.90 0.77
CA GLN A 136 -6.40 -14.22 1.99
C GLN A 136 -7.28 -13.07 2.48
N MET A 137 -6.79 -11.83 2.46
CA MET A 137 -7.62 -10.66 2.83
C MET A 137 -8.84 -10.53 1.90
N HIS A 138 -8.67 -10.71 0.59
CA HIS A 138 -9.77 -10.69 -0.37
C HIS A 138 -10.78 -11.80 -0.14
N ASP A 139 -10.31 -12.99 0.23
CA ASP A 139 -11.18 -14.10 0.59
C ASP A 139 -11.98 -13.76 1.86
N LEU A 140 -11.32 -13.32 2.93
CA LEU A 140 -11.95 -13.02 4.21
C LEU A 140 -12.89 -11.81 4.17
N HIS A 141 -12.52 -10.73 3.49
CA HIS A 141 -13.33 -9.51 3.38
C HIS A 141 -14.50 -9.62 2.39
N GLY A 142 -14.59 -10.70 1.62
CA GLY A 142 -15.68 -10.89 0.66
C GLY A 142 -15.63 -9.88 -0.48
N LYS A 143 -16.75 -9.17 -0.71
CA LYS A 143 -16.88 -8.13 -1.75
C LYS A 143 -16.77 -6.69 -1.20
N LYS A 144 -16.18 -6.49 -0.02
CA LYS A 144 -15.95 -5.13 0.54
C LYS A 144 -15.07 -4.30 -0.40
N PRO A 145 -15.42 -3.01 -0.67
CA PRO A 145 -14.65 -2.18 -1.59
C PRO A 145 -13.21 -1.98 -1.09
N LEU A 146 -12.32 -1.62 -2.00
CA LEU A 146 -10.96 -1.22 -1.66
C LEU A 146 -10.96 0.18 -0.98
N PRO A 147 -9.98 0.46 -0.10
CA PRO A 147 -8.97 -0.47 0.40
C PRO A 147 -9.57 -1.48 1.39
N LEU A 148 -9.04 -2.71 1.39
CA LEU A 148 -9.33 -3.65 2.47
C LEU A 148 -8.68 -3.18 3.76
N PHE A 149 -9.39 -3.25 4.88
CA PHE A 149 -8.91 -2.70 6.14
C PHE A 149 -8.98 -3.72 7.28
N ASP A 150 -7.82 -4.02 7.87
CA ASP A 150 -7.70 -4.80 9.10
C ASP A 150 -7.26 -3.92 10.27
N ASP A 151 -8.03 -3.89 11.35
CA ASP A 151 -7.62 -3.29 12.62
C ASP A 151 -7.12 -4.36 13.59
N HIS A 152 -5.80 -4.59 13.60
CA HIS A 152 -5.16 -5.55 14.51
C HIS A 152 -5.06 -5.07 15.96
N THR A 153 -5.61 -3.89 16.30
CA THR A 153 -5.77 -3.47 17.72
C THR A 153 -6.96 -4.14 18.39
N LYS A 154 -7.77 -4.89 17.63
CA LYS A 154 -8.97 -5.59 18.10
C LYS A 154 -9.03 -6.99 17.46
N PRO A 155 -9.85 -7.91 17.99
CA PRO A 155 -10.15 -9.15 17.29
C PRO A 155 -10.73 -8.87 15.89
N LEU A 156 -10.18 -9.53 14.87
CA LEU A 156 -10.66 -9.42 13.50
C LEU A 156 -11.88 -10.33 13.32
N ILE A 157 -12.98 -9.75 12.86
CA ILE A 157 -14.22 -10.45 12.55
C ILE A 157 -14.56 -10.20 11.09
N TYR A 158 -14.81 -11.28 10.34
CA TYR A 158 -15.11 -11.24 8.92
C TYR A 158 -16.53 -11.71 8.68
N ASP A 159 -17.39 -10.79 8.25
CA ASP A 159 -18.84 -11.04 8.20
C ASP A 159 -19.28 -11.87 6.98
N SER A 160 -18.46 -11.92 5.92
CA SER A 160 -18.84 -12.60 4.67
C SER A 160 -17.62 -13.03 3.82
N PRO A 161 -16.83 -14.02 4.27
CA PRO A 161 -15.77 -14.61 3.44
C PRO A 161 -16.30 -15.18 2.11
N ARG A 162 -15.49 -15.14 1.04
CA ARG A 162 -15.87 -15.67 -0.28
C ARG A 162 -16.00 -17.19 -0.27
N HIS A 163 -15.09 -17.89 0.41
CA HIS A 163 -15.14 -19.35 0.50
C HIS A 163 -16.37 -19.92 1.25
N LEU A 164 -17.10 -19.10 2.02
CA LEU A 164 -18.33 -19.52 2.70
C LEU A 164 -19.60 -19.34 1.86
N ARG A 165 -19.50 -18.74 0.68
CA ARG A 165 -20.62 -18.60 -0.26
C ARG A 165 -20.67 -19.85 -1.16
N THR A 166 -21.22 -20.94 -0.61
CA THR A 166 -21.72 -22.10 -1.37
C THR A 166 -23.05 -21.80 -2.02
#